data_AF-A0A0Q1F7X5-F1
#
_entry.id   AF-A0A0Q1F7X5-F1
#
_cell.length_a   1.000
_cell.length_b   1.000
_cell.length_c   1.000
_cell.angle_alpha   90.00
_cell.angle_beta   90.00
_cell.angle_gamma   90.00
#
_symmetry.space_group_name_H-M   'P 1'
#
loop_
_entity.id
_entity.type
_entity.pdbx_description
1 polymer ?
#
loop_
_entity_poly.entity_id
_entity_poly.type
_entity_poly.pdbx_seq_one_letter_code
_entity_poly.pdbx_strand_id
1 'polypeptide(L)'
;MSPQSKREYIETVFLRYKCAHRAEKSRILDEFCATLGYHRKHAIRLLRKYRRFTQPKPKKRGTKPIYHTQDILKPLKKIWLAANLPCAKRLKAIVPLWLPGYQDIMEPLSPEVKHALKAISASTIDRLLKPTRIRYTRRGRSTTKPGTLLRNQIPIASNQWDQTRPGFIEADTVAHCGTCMAGQFAYTIDCVDIATGWTEQRAVWGRGETDVLRQICNIEQSLPFPLLGFDCDNGSEFLNYHLLRHFQNRKRPVSFTRSRAYHKDDNAHIEQKNWTHVRQWIGYDRLDNPRAVALLNELYTNEWRLYHNFFCPSVKLLSKQRIGSKTLKRHDAPKTPYQRILESPHVPEASKKNLHLQFRSLNPFLLKTAMEKKLKKIFKSCYPRYPTVNETLPHSGNI
;
A
#
# COMPACT_ATOMS: atom_id res chain seq x y z
N MET A 1 15.80 23.56 -41.91
CA MET A 1 14.87 24.62 -41.41
C MET A 1 14.22 24.17 -40.11
N SER A 2 14.14 25.06 -39.11
CA SER A 2 13.46 24.82 -37.84
C SER A 2 11.93 24.78 -38.00
N PRO A 3 11.16 24.15 -37.08
CA PRO A 3 9.70 24.14 -37.14
C PRO A 3 9.05 25.53 -37.19
N GLN A 4 9.68 26.53 -36.56
CA GLN A 4 9.22 27.91 -36.56
C GLN A 4 9.43 28.58 -37.92
N SER A 5 10.62 28.47 -38.51
CA SER A 5 10.91 29.03 -39.84
C SER A 5 10.05 28.39 -40.93
N LYS A 6 9.71 27.10 -40.81
CA LYS A 6 8.76 26.45 -41.72
C LYS A 6 7.36 27.08 -41.64
N ARG A 7 6.92 27.47 -40.43
CA ARG A 7 5.60 28.09 -40.20
C ARG A 7 5.54 29.51 -40.75
N GLU A 8 6.59 30.29 -40.54
CA GLU A 8 6.73 31.64 -41.11
C GLU A 8 6.73 31.59 -42.64
N TYR A 9 7.45 30.63 -43.23
CA TYR A 9 7.44 30.42 -44.69
C TYR A 9 6.07 29.98 -45.23
N ILE A 10 5.30 29.19 -44.48
CA ILE A 10 3.91 28.85 -44.85
C ILE A 10 3.02 30.10 -44.82
N GLU A 11 3.19 30.98 -43.82
CA GLU A 11 2.42 32.22 -43.70
C GLU A 11 2.64 33.17 -44.88
N THR A 12 3.89 33.32 -45.32
CA THR A 12 4.25 34.20 -46.44
C THR A 12 3.78 33.65 -47.79
N VAL A 13 3.93 32.34 -48.02
CA VAL A 13 3.58 31.70 -49.30
C VAL A 13 2.08 31.48 -49.46
N PHE A 14 1.32 31.32 -48.37
CA PHE A 14 -0.12 31.04 -48.43
C PHE A 14 -0.92 32.10 -49.19
N LEU A 15 -0.67 33.40 -48.95
CA LEU A 15 -1.39 34.47 -49.63
C LEU A 15 -1.11 34.47 -51.14
N ARG A 16 0.17 34.32 -51.52
CA ARG A 16 0.61 34.17 -52.92
C ARG A 16 -0.08 32.98 -53.58
N TYR A 17 -0.10 31.83 -52.90
CA TYR A 17 -0.76 30.63 -53.40
C TYR A 17 -2.29 30.77 -53.53
N LYS A 18 -2.95 31.53 -52.64
CA LYS A 18 -4.40 31.73 -52.68
C LYS A 18 -4.82 32.59 -53.88
N CYS A 19 -4.10 33.68 -54.14
CA CYS A 19 -4.41 34.66 -55.18
C CYS A 19 -3.91 34.26 -56.58
N ALA A 20 -2.96 33.33 -56.68
CA ALA A 20 -2.37 32.88 -57.94
C ALA A 20 -3.35 32.13 -58.87
N HIS A 21 -3.12 32.25 -60.19
CA HIS A 21 -3.83 31.44 -61.20
C HIS A 21 -3.21 30.03 -61.34
N ARG A 22 -3.77 29.16 -62.19
CA ARG A 22 -3.42 27.72 -62.23
C ARG A 22 -1.93 27.45 -62.54
N ALA A 23 -1.33 28.19 -63.48
CA ALA A 23 0.07 28.01 -63.84
C ALA A 23 1.01 28.52 -62.73
N GLU A 24 0.73 29.70 -62.16
CA GLU A 24 1.45 30.23 -60.99
C GLU A 24 1.37 29.33 -59.77
N LYS A 25 0.20 28.76 -59.46
CA LYS A 25 0.03 27.80 -58.35
C LYS A 25 0.95 26.60 -58.50
N SER A 26 1.18 26.13 -59.72
CA SER A 26 2.08 25.01 -59.97
C SER A 26 3.52 25.38 -59.65
N ARG A 27 3.99 26.55 -60.12
CA ARG A 27 5.33 27.08 -59.83
C ARG A 27 5.55 27.34 -58.33
N ILE A 28 4.57 27.94 -57.66
CA ILE A 28 4.62 28.18 -56.20
C ILE A 28 4.71 26.86 -55.44
N LEU A 29 4.00 25.81 -55.88
CA LEU A 29 4.09 24.49 -55.27
C LEU A 29 5.44 23.82 -55.52
N ASP A 30 6.04 23.99 -56.70
CA ASP A 30 7.37 23.46 -57.01
C ASP A 30 8.44 24.11 -56.12
N GLU A 31 8.43 25.44 -56.01
CA GLU A 31 9.27 26.22 -55.08
C GLU A 31 9.07 25.74 -53.64
N PHE A 32 7.83 25.71 -53.18
CA PHE A 32 7.49 25.35 -51.80
C PHE A 32 7.90 23.91 -51.44
N CYS A 33 7.76 22.96 -52.38
CA CYS A 33 8.19 21.58 -52.19
C CYS A 33 9.72 21.46 -52.17
N ALA A 34 10.43 22.19 -53.03
CA ALA A 34 11.89 22.22 -53.07
C ALA A 34 12.49 22.82 -51.79
N THR A 35 11.92 23.92 -51.28
CA THR A 35 12.42 24.60 -50.06
C THR A 35 12.14 23.81 -48.78
N LEU A 36 10.95 23.22 -48.63
CA LEU A 36 10.56 22.53 -47.39
C LEU A 36 10.75 21.01 -47.42
N GLY A 37 11.03 20.43 -48.58
CA GLY A 37 11.12 18.99 -48.78
C GLY A 37 9.76 18.27 -48.64
N TYR A 38 8.66 18.98 -48.87
CA TYR A 38 7.32 18.42 -48.72
C TYR A 38 6.82 17.77 -50.01
N HIS A 39 6.09 16.67 -49.86
CA HIS A 39 5.40 16.06 -50.99
C HIS A 39 4.29 16.99 -51.51
N ARG A 40 4.14 17.09 -52.83
CA ARG A 40 3.20 18.02 -53.49
C ARG A 40 1.77 17.94 -52.96
N LYS A 41 1.23 16.73 -52.76
CA LYS A 41 -0.11 16.55 -52.16
C LYS A 41 -0.22 17.08 -50.73
N HIS A 42 0.87 17.00 -49.95
CA HIS A 42 0.92 17.56 -48.59
C HIS A 42 0.97 19.08 -48.64
N ALA A 43 1.83 19.66 -49.48
CA ALA A 43 1.92 21.11 -49.70
C ALA A 43 0.58 21.73 -50.12
N ILE A 44 -0.11 21.11 -51.09
CA ILE A 44 -1.45 21.54 -51.52
C ILE A 44 -2.43 21.56 -50.35
N ARG A 45 -2.45 20.50 -49.53
CA ARG A 45 -3.35 20.39 -48.38
C ARG A 45 -3.03 21.42 -47.31
N LEU A 46 -1.75 21.63 -47.05
CA LEU A 46 -1.23 22.54 -46.05
C LEU A 46 -1.58 23.98 -46.41
N LEU A 47 -1.27 24.42 -47.64
CA LEU A 47 -1.58 25.76 -48.11
C LEU A 47 -3.10 25.95 -48.27
N ARG A 48 -3.86 25.01 -48.80
CA ARG A 48 -5.34 25.17 -48.92
C ARG A 48 -6.06 25.27 -47.58
N LYS A 49 -5.60 24.53 -46.55
CA LYS A 49 -6.24 24.49 -45.23
C LYS A 49 -5.62 25.48 -44.24
N TYR A 50 -4.58 26.21 -44.64
CA TYR A 50 -3.93 27.17 -43.78
C TYR A 50 -4.91 28.26 -43.36
N ARG A 51 -4.98 28.52 -42.05
CA ARG A 51 -5.73 29.63 -41.47
C ARG A 51 -4.84 30.23 -40.38
N ARG A 52 -4.56 31.53 -40.50
CA ARG A 52 -3.76 32.27 -39.49
C ARG A 52 -4.43 32.22 -38.12
N PHE A 53 -5.76 32.28 -38.10
CA PHE A 53 -6.59 32.08 -36.92
C PHE A 53 -7.53 30.90 -37.13
N THR A 54 -7.44 29.91 -36.24
CA THR A 54 -8.39 28.78 -36.20
C THR A 54 -9.12 28.89 -34.88
N GLN A 55 -10.45 29.07 -34.92
CA GLN A 55 -11.23 28.94 -33.70
C GLN A 55 -11.02 27.54 -33.12
N PRO A 56 -10.78 27.41 -31.80
CA PRO A 56 -10.66 26.11 -31.18
C PRO A 56 -11.96 25.35 -31.41
N LYS A 57 -11.87 24.14 -31.97
CA LYS A 57 -13.05 23.30 -32.16
C LYS A 57 -13.76 23.12 -30.82
N PRO A 58 -15.10 23.24 -30.75
CA PRO A 58 -15.84 22.95 -29.54
C PRO A 58 -15.49 21.51 -29.12
N LYS A 59 -14.96 21.36 -27.90
CA LYS A 59 -14.66 20.03 -27.36
C LYS A 59 -15.99 19.28 -27.26
N LYS A 60 -16.08 18.08 -27.85
CA LYS A 60 -17.22 17.19 -27.64
C LYS A 60 -17.40 17.04 -26.13
N ARG A 61 -18.58 17.40 -25.62
CA ARG A 61 -18.91 17.28 -24.21
C ARG A 61 -18.79 15.80 -23.85
N GLY A 62 -17.87 15.47 -22.95
CA GLY A 62 -17.69 14.09 -22.50
C GLY A 62 -18.96 13.53 -21.86
N THR A 63 -19.01 12.21 -21.70
CA THR A 63 -20.09 11.53 -20.97
C THR A 63 -20.32 12.18 -19.60
N LYS A 64 -21.60 12.27 -19.18
CA LYS A 64 -21.95 12.83 -17.87
C LYS A 64 -21.16 12.10 -16.76
N PRO A 65 -20.56 12.83 -15.80
CA PRO A 65 -19.77 12.22 -14.76
C PRO A 65 -20.65 11.47 -13.75
N ILE A 66 -20.74 10.15 -13.88
CA ILE A 66 -21.54 9.27 -12.99
C ILE A 66 -21.03 9.33 -11.54
N TYR A 67 -19.71 9.37 -11.34
CA TYR A 67 -19.09 9.21 -10.02
C TYR A 67 -18.79 10.52 -9.27
N HIS A 68 -19.21 11.66 -9.80
CA HIS A 68 -18.93 12.97 -9.19
C HIS A 68 -19.98 13.42 -8.17
N THR A 69 -21.02 12.61 -7.95
CA THR A 69 -22.07 12.88 -6.96
C THR A 69 -21.52 12.77 -5.53
N GLN A 70 -22.01 13.62 -4.63
CA GLN A 70 -21.61 13.62 -3.22
C GLN A 70 -21.91 12.28 -2.53
N ASP A 71 -22.99 11.60 -2.94
CA ASP A 71 -23.41 10.30 -2.40
C ASP A 71 -22.37 9.19 -2.63
N ILE A 72 -21.50 9.33 -3.64
CA ILE A 72 -20.38 8.41 -3.90
C ILE A 72 -19.10 8.92 -3.21
N LEU A 73 -18.87 10.24 -3.25
CA LEU A 73 -17.64 10.83 -2.70
C LEU A 73 -17.57 10.75 -1.17
N LYS A 74 -18.68 10.99 -0.46
CA LYS A 74 -18.77 10.93 1.01
C LYS A 74 -18.37 9.56 1.56
N PRO A 75 -18.98 8.43 1.16
CA PRO A 75 -18.58 7.10 1.64
C PRO A 75 -17.17 6.74 1.18
N LEU A 76 -16.80 7.01 -0.07
CA LEU A 76 -15.46 6.71 -0.59
C LEU A 76 -14.36 7.41 0.20
N LYS A 77 -14.55 8.69 0.52
CA LYS A 77 -13.61 9.48 1.34
C LYS A 77 -13.54 8.95 2.77
N LYS A 78 -14.68 8.62 3.38
CA LYS A 78 -14.73 8.12 4.77
C LYS A 78 -14.02 6.78 4.89
N ILE A 79 -14.29 5.83 3.98
CA ILE A 79 -13.59 4.55 3.91
C ILE A 79 -12.10 4.77 3.69
N TRP A 80 -11.72 5.64 2.75
CA TRP A 80 -10.30 5.93 2.47
C TRP A 80 -9.54 6.49 3.68
N LEU A 81 -10.16 7.38 4.46
CA LEU A 81 -9.57 7.92 5.68
C LEU A 81 -9.45 6.85 6.78
N ALA A 82 -10.54 6.11 7.02
CA ALA A 82 -10.57 5.10 8.08
C ALA A 82 -9.63 3.92 7.77
N ALA A 83 -9.49 3.54 6.50
CA ALA A 83 -8.57 2.49 6.02
C ALA A 83 -7.08 2.91 6.02
N ASN A 84 -6.74 4.06 6.64
CA ASN A 84 -5.39 4.62 6.70
C ASN A 84 -4.77 4.96 5.33
N LEU A 85 -5.53 5.65 4.48
CA LEU A 85 -5.06 6.28 3.24
C LEU A 85 -4.47 5.32 2.18
N PRO A 86 -5.13 4.18 1.86
CA PRO A 86 -4.63 3.25 0.86
C PRO A 86 -4.56 3.87 -0.54
N CYS A 87 -3.67 3.33 -1.38
CA CYS A 87 -3.67 3.65 -2.81
C CYS A 87 -4.94 3.14 -3.49
N ALA A 88 -5.34 3.73 -4.63
CA ALA A 88 -6.63 3.39 -5.24
C ALA A 88 -6.80 1.93 -5.64
N LYS A 89 -5.71 1.24 -6.03
CA LYS A 89 -5.75 -0.21 -6.30
C LYS A 89 -6.21 -1.00 -5.08
N ARG A 90 -5.65 -0.72 -3.90
CA ARG A 90 -6.07 -1.32 -2.63
C ARG A 90 -7.43 -0.84 -2.20
N LEU A 91 -7.72 0.46 -2.33
CA LEU A 91 -9.02 1.02 -1.97
C LEU A 91 -10.17 0.35 -2.74
N LYS A 92 -9.98 0.04 -4.03
CA LYS A 92 -10.96 -0.70 -4.81
C LYS A 92 -11.33 -2.05 -4.17
N ALA A 93 -10.34 -2.79 -3.64
CA ALA A 93 -10.58 -4.06 -2.95
C ALA A 93 -11.17 -3.87 -1.55
N ILE A 94 -10.83 -2.76 -0.88
CA ILE A 94 -11.33 -2.39 0.46
C ILE A 94 -12.80 -2.01 0.42
N VAL A 95 -13.25 -1.26 -0.59
CA VAL A 95 -14.62 -0.72 -0.65
C VAL A 95 -15.69 -1.81 -0.44
N PRO A 96 -15.71 -2.92 -1.19
CA PRO A 96 -16.68 -3.99 -0.97
C PRO A 96 -16.68 -4.57 0.46
N LEU A 97 -15.50 -4.67 1.08
CA LEU A 97 -15.33 -5.22 2.43
C LEU A 97 -15.82 -4.25 3.52
N TRP A 98 -15.69 -2.94 3.29
CA TRP A 98 -16.01 -1.90 4.27
C TRP A 98 -17.42 -1.34 4.12
N LEU A 99 -18.07 -1.55 2.97
CA LEU A 99 -19.42 -1.07 2.71
C LEU A 99 -20.46 -1.55 3.74
N PRO A 100 -20.51 -2.82 4.15
CA PRO A 100 -21.45 -3.27 5.19
C PRO A 100 -21.27 -2.47 6.49
N GLY A 101 -20.04 -2.39 6.99
CA GLY A 101 -19.76 -1.65 8.22
C GLY A 101 -19.99 -0.14 8.13
N TYR A 102 -19.90 0.44 6.92
CA TYR A 102 -20.32 1.82 6.67
C TYR A 102 -21.83 1.97 6.84
N GLN A 103 -22.62 1.06 6.27
CA GLN A 103 -24.09 1.09 6.35
C GLN A 103 -24.61 0.85 7.78
N ASP A 104 -23.88 0.10 8.61
CA ASP A 104 -24.28 -0.16 10.00
C ASP A 104 -24.14 1.07 10.91
N ILE A 105 -23.21 1.97 10.60
CA ILE A 105 -22.88 3.13 11.46
C ILE A 105 -23.39 4.45 10.87
N MET A 106 -23.48 4.52 9.54
CA MET A 106 -23.81 5.74 8.80
C MET A 106 -25.16 5.56 8.08
N GLU A 107 -25.49 6.54 7.24
CA GLU A 107 -26.70 6.50 6.41
C GLU A 107 -26.70 5.30 5.44
N PRO A 108 -27.85 4.61 5.28
CA PRO A 108 -28.03 3.59 4.26
C PRO A 108 -27.74 4.16 2.87
N LEU A 109 -26.99 3.41 2.07
CA LEU A 109 -26.69 3.78 0.69
C LEU A 109 -27.76 3.20 -0.24
N SER A 110 -28.18 3.99 -1.24
CA SER A 110 -29.08 3.50 -2.27
C SER A 110 -28.44 2.32 -3.05
N PRO A 111 -29.25 1.41 -3.62
CA PRO A 111 -28.74 0.29 -4.42
C PRO A 111 -27.84 0.73 -5.57
N GLU A 112 -28.17 1.85 -6.22
CA GLU A 112 -27.41 2.42 -7.34
C GLU A 112 -26.04 2.91 -6.89
N VAL A 113 -25.98 3.61 -5.75
CA VAL A 113 -24.72 4.09 -5.16
C VAL A 113 -23.83 2.92 -4.73
N LYS A 114 -24.43 1.88 -4.13
CA LYS A 114 -23.71 0.67 -3.73
C LYS A 114 -23.13 -0.06 -4.94
N HIS A 115 -23.90 -0.18 -6.01
CA HIS A 115 -23.44 -0.79 -7.26
C HIS A 115 -22.30 0.04 -7.88
N ALA A 116 -22.46 1.37 -7.96
CA ALA A 116 -21.44 2.28 -8.47
C ALA A 116 -20.13 2.19 -7.66
N LEU A 117 -20.20 2.18 -6.33
CA LEU A 117 -19.03 2.06 -5.46
C LEU A 117 -18.30 0.72 -5.61
N LYS A 118 -19.01 -0.38 -5.89
CA LYS A 118 -18.41 -1.69 -6.17
C LYS A 118 -17.79 -1.76 -7.57
N ALA A 119 -18.40 -1.10 -8.56
CA ALA A 119 -17.96 -1.12 -9.95
C ALA A 119 -16.81 -0.13 -10.25
N ILE A 120 -16.61 0.88 -9.40
CA ILE A 120 -15.66 1.96 -9.64
C ILE A 120 -14.23 1.44 -9.89
N SER A 121 -13.56 2.02 -10.90
CA SER A 121 -12.18 1.65 -11.24
C SER A 121 -11.16 2.39 -10.37
N ALA A 122 -9.98 1.79 -10.17
CA ALA A 122 -8.90 2.40 -9.42
C ALA A 122 -8.45 3.76 -10.00
N SER A 123 -8.41 3.89 -11.33
CA SER A 123 -8.08 5.17 -12.00
C SER A 123 -9.14 6.25 -11.75
N THR A 124 -10.41 5.86 -11.62
CA THR A 124 -11.50 6.79 -11.28
C THR A 124 -11.40 7.22 -9.82
N ILE A 125 -11.16 6.29 -8.90
CA ILE A 125 -10.88 6.60 -7.49
C ILE A 125 -9.73 7.61 -7.38
N ASP A 126 -8.61 7.40 -8.09
CA ASP A 126 -7.47 8.32 -8.06
C ASP A 126 -7.86 9.73 -8.54
N ARG A 127 -8.64 9.85 -9.62
CA ARG A 127 -9.12 11.15 -10.12
C ARG A 127 -10.03 11.85 -9.12
N LEU A 128 -10.98 11.13 -8.53
CA LEU A 128 -11.94 11.68 -7.56
C LEU A 128 -11.27 12.10 -6.25
N LEU A 129 -10.32 11.31 -5.76
CA LEU A 129 -9.61 11.60 -4.50
C LEU A 129 -8.44 12.57 -4.69
N LYS A 130 -8.02 12.89 -5.91
CA LYS A 130 -6.89 13.81 -6.18
C LYS A 130 -6.98 15.14 -5.40
N PRO A 131 -8.12 15.87 -5.39
CA PRO A 131 -8.24 17.12 -4.65
C PRO A 131 -8.11 16.90 -3.13
N THR A 132 -8.64 15.78 -2.63
CA THR A 132 -8.58 15.46 -1.20
C THR A 132 -7.17 15.07 -0.78
N ARG A 133 -6.48 14.23 -1.56
CA ARG A 133 -5.13 13.73 -1.25
C ARG A 133 -4.11 14.84 -1.04
N ILE A 134 -4.19 15.94 -1.79
CA ILE A 134 -3.30 17.10 -1.65
C ILE A 134 -3.33 17.67 -0.22
N ARG A 135 -4.46 17.57 0.49
CA ARG A 135 -4.56 18.02 1.89
C ARG A 135 -3.88 17.09 2.89
N TYR A 136 -3.69 15.82 2.52
CA TYR A 136 -3.12 14.77 3.39
C TYR A 136 -1.69 14.38 3.01
N THR A 137 -1.04 15.10 2.07
CA THR A 137 0.38 14.89 1.74
C THR A 137 1.34 15.39 2.81
N ARG A 138 0.86 16.15 3.81
CA ARG A 138 1.64 16.70 4.92
C ARG A 138 1.86 15.72 6.10
N ARG A 139 1.78 14.41 5.90
CA ARG A 139 2.46 13.49 6.84
C ARG A 139 3.95 13.75 6.68
N GLY A 140 4.65 14.01 7.79
CA GLY A 140 6.03 14.52 7.83
C GLY A 140 6.91 13.89 6.76
N ARG A 141 7.73 14.72 6.09
CA ARG A 141 8.80 14.22 5.23
C ARG A 141 9.72 13.38 6.10
N SER A 142 9.52 12.06 6.07
CA SER A 142 10.43 11.13 6.70
C SER A 142 11.76 11.22 5.95
N THR A 143 12.82 11.51 6.69
CA THR A 143 14.22 11.49 6.22
C THR A 143 14.66 10.09 5.81
N THR A 144 13.92 9.05 6.19
CA THR A 144 14.11 7.69 5.71
C THR A 144 13.14 7.40 4.56
N LYS A 145 13.61 7.62 3.34
CA LYS A 145 13.09 6.84 2.20
C LYS A 145 13.33 5.35 2.54
N PRO A 146 12.33 4.47 2.42
CA PRO A 146 12.62 3.04 2.39
C PRO A 146 13.67 2.83 1.28
N GLY A 147 14.83 2.27 1.62
CA GLY A 147 16.02 2.31 0.77
C GLY A 147 15.74 1.91 -0.67
N THR A 148 15.83 2.87 -1.59
CA THR A 148 15.54 2.67 -3.04
C THR A 148 16.77 2.41 -3.90
N LEU A 149 17.98 2.33 -3.37
CA LEU A 149 19.19 2.33 -4.23
C LEU A 149 20.22 1.32 -3.74
N LEU A 150 20.01 0.05 -4.11
CA LEU A 150 20.99 -1.05 -4.33
C LEU A 150 20.34 -2.47 -4.35
N ARG A 151 19.01 -2.60 -4.28
CA ARG A 151 18.27 -3.87 -4.20
C ARG A 151 18.02 -4.65 -5.53
N ASN A 152 18.63 -4.26 -6.66
CA ASN A 152 18.17 -4.72 -7.99
C ASN A 152 19.19 -5.53 -8.82
N GLN A 153 20.25 -6.08 -8.22
CA GLN A 153 21.30 -6.77 -8.98
C GLN A 153 21.79 -8.11 -8.42
N ILE A 154 20.99 -8.81 -7.60
CA ILE A 154 21.40 -10.14 -7.13
C ILE A 154 20.32 -11.18 -7.49
N PRO A 155 20.67 -12.29 -8.17
CA PRO A 155 19.78 -13.43 -8.34
C PRO A 155 19.36 -14.00 -6.97
N ILE A 156 18.07 -14.25 -6.80
CA ILE A 156 17.52 -14.86 -5.58
C ILE A 156 17.89 -16.34 -5.61
N ALA A 157 18.91 -16.72 -4.84
CA ALA A 157 19.15 -18.10 -4.46
C ALA A 157 18.86 -18.24 -2.96
N SER A 158 17.63 -18.69 -2.64
CA SER A 158 17.22 -19.26 -1.35
C SER A 158 15.78 -19.76 -1.44
N ASN A 159 15.56 -20.78 -2.28
CA ASN A 159 14.29 -21.51 -2.42
C ASN A 159 14.05 -22.41 -1.18
N GLN A 160 14.25 -21.90 0.04
CA GLN A 160 14.22 -22.75 1.23
C GLN A 160 12.79 -23.11 1.63
N TRP A 161 11.81 -22.21 1.43
CA TRP A 161 10.49 -22.33 2.02
C TRP A 161 9.35 -22.27 0.99
N ASP A 162 8.28 -23.02 1.23
CA ASP A 162 7.09 -23.04 0.39
C ASP A 162 6.23 -21.77 0.62
N GLN A 163 6.42 -20.78 -0.25
CA GLN A 163 5.68 -19.51 -0.21
C GLN A 163 4.21 -19.62 -0.65
N THR A 164 3.74 -20.82 -1.00
CA THR A 164 2.36 -21.07 -1.46
C THR A 164 1.48 -21.63 -0.35
N ARG A 165 2.09 -22.23 0.69
CA ARG A 165 1.38 -22.83 1.83
C ARG A 165 1.48 -21.96 3.09
N PRO A 166 0.37 -21.75 3.82
CA PRO A 166 0.42 -21.11 5.14
C PRO A 166 1.17 -21.97 6.17
N GLY A 167 1.85 -21.31 7.11
CA GLY A 167 2.60 -21.95 8.20
C GLY A 167 4.08 -21.57 8.23
N PHE A 168 4.54 -20.71 7.32
CA PHE A 168 5.93 -20.27 7.22
C PHE A 168 6.01 -18.79 7.60
N ILE A 169 6.53 -18.50 8.79
CA ILE A 169 6.54 -17.17 9.39
C ILE A 169 7.93 -16.56 9.39
N GLU A 170 8.03 -15.31 8.94
CA GLU A 170 9.15 -14.41 9.23
C GLU A 170 8.83 -13.56 10.46
N ALA A 171 9.80 -13.41 11.36
CA ALA A 171 9.68 -12.63 12.58
C ALA A 171 10.83 -11.64 12.76
N ASP A 172 10.52 -10.47 13.33
CA ASP A 172 11.49 -9.43 13.66
C ASP A 172 11.06 -8.66 14.90
N THR A 173 11.98 -7.92 15.53
CA THR A 173 11.65 -6.98 16.60
C THR A 173 11.77 -5.52 16.17
N VAL A 174 10.77 -4.73 16.55
CA VAL A 174 10.73 -3.29 16.35
C VAL A 174 10.93 -2.59 17.68
N ALA A 175 12.07 -1.90 17.81
CA ALA A 175 12.41 -1.08 18.96
C ALA A 175 11.60 0.23 18.99
N HIS A 176 11.01 0.53 20.16
CA HIS A 176 10.36 1.81 20.48
C HIS A 176 11.26 2.65 21.39
N CYS A 177 12.42 3.03 20.86
CA CYS A 177 13.51 3.67 21.61
C CYS A 177 13.58 5.19 21.48
N GLY A 178 12.77 5.81 20.60
CA GLY A 178 13.00 7.19 20.20
C GLY A 178 14.30 7.33 19.41
N THR A 179 15.07 8.35 19.74
CA THR A 179 16.37 8.66 19.13
C THR A 179 17.55 7.98 19.84
N CYS A 180 17.34 7.25 20.94
CA CYS A 180 18.40 6.71 21.78
C CYS A 180 18.13 5.27 22.21
N MET A 181 19.11 4.37 22.00
CA MET A 181 19.03 2.96 22.39
C MET A 181 19.41 2.69 23.85
N ALA A 182 19.81 3.71 24.62
CA ALA A 182 20.14 3.55 26.04
C ALA A 182 18.88 3.33 26.89
N GLY A 183 18.98 2.48 27.90
CA GLY A 183 17.91 2.17 28.84
C GLY A 183 16.95 1.05 28.40
N GLN A 184 15.89 0.84 29.16
CA GLN A 184 14.83 -0.14 28.86
C GLN A 184 13.63 0.54 28.22
N PHE A 185 13.03 -0.14 27.25
CA PHE A 185 11.86 0.31 26.53
C PHE A 185 11.13 -0.89 25.92
N ALA A 186 9.92 -0.66 25.43
CA ALA A 186 9.12 -1.67 24.78
C ALA A 186 9.68 -2.05 23.40
N TYR A 187 9.63 -3.34 23.08
CA TYR A 187 9.83 -3.87 21.74
C TYR A 187 8.52 -4.48 21.26
N THR A 188 8.27 -4.43 19.95
CA THR A 188 7.19 -5.20 19.32
C THR A 188 7.81 -6.32 18.50
N ILE A 189 7.48 -7.55 18.85
CA ILE A 189 7.66 -8.71 18.00
C ILE A 189 6.58 -8.63 16.91
N ASP A 190 6.99 -8.53 15.66
CA ASP A 190 6.11 -8.61 14.49
C ASP A 190 6.38 -9.92 13.77
N CYS A 191 5.32 -10.63 13.39
CA CYS A 191 5.38 -11.89 12.68
C CYS A 191 4.51 -11.81 11.43
N VAL A 192 4.96 -12.38 10.32
CA VAL A 192 4.18 -12.49 9.08
C VAL A 192 4.30 -13.87 8.45
N ASP A 193 3.16 -14.47 8.13
CA ASP A 193 3.13 -15.66 7.27
C ASP A 193 3.36 -15.27 5.80
N ILE A 194 4.33 -15.90 5.15
CA ILE A 194 4.77 -15.53 3.80
C ILE A 194 3.68 -15.80 2.76
N ALA A 195 2.93 -16.90 2.89
CA ALA A 195 1.94 -17.31 1.91
C ALA A 195 0.72 -16.38 1.90
N THR A 196 0.16 -16.11 3.07
CA THR A 196 -1.10 -15.37 3.25
C THR A 196 -0.88 -13.89 3.55
N GLY A 197 0.28 -13.54 4.10
CA GLY A 197 0.55 -12.22 4.66
C GLY A 197 -0.15 -11.97 5.99
N TRP A 198 -0.63 -13.02 6.67
CA TRP A 198 -1.24 -12.96 8.01
C TRP A 198 -0.21 -12.50 9.02
N THR A 199 -0.56 -11.53 9.85
CA THR A 199 0.37 -10.93 10.81
C THR A 199 -0.13 -11.04 12.22
N GLU A 200 0.80 -11.20 13.16
CA GLU A 200 0.55 -11.15 14.59
C GLU A 200 1.66 -10.32 15.25
N GLN A 201 1.27 -9.42 16.16
CA GLN A 201 2.20 -8.58 16.90
C GLN A 201 2.07 -8.83 18.39
N ARG A 202 3.18 -8.78 19.13
CA ARG A 202 3.19 -8.79 20.60
C ARG A 202 4.25 -7.86 21.14
N ALA A 203 3.98 -7.21 22.25
CA ALA A 203 4.92 -6.34 22.93
C ALA A 203 5.66 -7.09 24.04
N VAL A 204 6.95 -6.78 24.19
CA VAL A 204 7.82 -7.24 25.28
C VAL A 204 8.56 -6.06 25.89
N TRP A 205 8.93 -6.17 27.17
CA TRP A 205 9.76 -5.18 27.84
C TRP A 205 11.23 -5.57 27.70
N GLY A 206 12.03 -4.75 27.01
CA GLY A 206 13.40 -5.13 26.66
C GLY A 206 13.47 -6.31 25.69
N ARG A 207 14.55 -7.09 25.77
CA ARG A 207 14.85 -8.24 24.88
C ARG A 207 15.06 -9.54 25.67
N GLY A 208 14.30 -9.74 26.75
CA GLY A 208 14.40 -10.94 27.57
C GLY A 208 13.91 -12.19 26.82
N GLU A 209 14.76 -13.20 26.69
CA GLU A 209 14.48 -14.44 25.95
C GLU A 209 13.21 -15.15 26.45
N THR A 210 12.99 -15.20 27.76
CA THR A 210 11.82 -15.82 28.38
C THR A 210 10.51 -15.12 28.00
N ASP A 211 10.52 -13.78 27.98
CA ASP A 211 9.33 -13.01 27.62
C ASP A 211 9.04 -13.11 26.13
N VAL A 212 10.08 -13.12 25.30
CA VAL A 212 9.97 -13.37 23.85
C VAL A 212 9.36 -14.75 23.60
N LEU A 213 9.88 -15.81 24.23
CA LEU A 213 9.30 -17.15 24.11
C LEU A 213 7.82 -17.18 24.51
N ARG A 214 7.46 -16.53 25.64
CA ARG A 214 6.06 -16.45 26.08
C ARG A 214 5.17 -15.82 25.01
N GLN A 215 5.63 -14.73 24.38
CA GLN A 215 4.87 -14.07 23.33
C GLN A 215 4.81 -14.88 22.03
N ILE A 216 5.89 -15.58 21.66
CA ILE A 216 5.89 -16.50 20.50
C ILE A 216 4.88 -17.63 20.71
N CYS A 217 4.84 -18.24 21.91
CA CYS A 217 3.81 -19.23 22.25
C CYS A 217 2.39 -18.66 22.13
N ASN A 218 2.18 -17.43 22.56
CA ASN A 218 0.87 -16.78 22.45
C ASN A 218 0.49 -16.49 20.98
N ILE A 219 1.45 -16.10 20.15
CA ILE A 219 1.26 -15.95 18.70
C ILE A 219 0.88 -17.29 18.08
N GLU A 220 1.62 -18.35 18.39
CA GLU A 220 1.39 -19.70 17.86
C GLU A 220 -0.04 -20.19 18.15
N GLN A 221 -0.55 -19.97 19.37
CA GLN A 221 -1.92 -20.28 19.75
C GLN A 221 -2.99 -19.46 19.00
N SER A 222 -2.63 -18.27 18.50
CA SER A 222 -3.56 -17.36 17.82
C SER A 222 -3.66 -17.63 16.32
N LEU A 223 -2.72 -18.38 15.74
CA LEU A 223 -2.66 -18.63 14.30
C LEU A 223 -3.82 -19.53 13.84
N PRO A 224 -4.43 -19.25 12.68
CA PRO A 224 -5.50 -20.07 12.14
C PRO A 224 -5.02 -21.35 11.42
N PHE A 225 -3.70 -21.56 11.36
CA PHE A 225 -3.02 -22.67 10.69
C PHE A 225 -1.83 -23.13 11.54
N PRO A 226 -1.37 -24.38 11.37
CA PRO A 226 -0.20 -24.87 12.08
C PRO A 226 1.07 -24.13 11.65
N LEU A 227 1.94 -23.84 12.62
CA LEU A 227 3.28 -23.35 12.35
C LEU A 227 4.16 -24.51 11.84
N LEU A 228 4.83 -24.29 10.71
CA LEU A 228 5.69 -25.26 10.02
C LEU A 228 7.14 -24.78 9.95
N GLY A 229 7.34 -23.48 9.75
CA GLY A 229 8.65 -22.84 9.76
C GLY A 229 8.61 -21.49 10.45
N PHE A 230 9.70 -21.17 11.15
CA PHE A 230 9.95 -19.89 11.80
C PHE A 230 11.32 -19.35 11.40
N ASP A 231 11.37 -18.16 10.82
CA ASP A 231 12.58 -17.52 10.31
C ASP A 231 12.72 -16.17 11.01
N CYS A 232 13.91 -15.88 11.51
CA CYS A 232 14.19 -14.63 12.21
C CYS A 232 15.51 -14.01 11.72
N ASP A 233 15.66 -12.72 11.98
CA ASP A 233 16.97 -12.10 11.83
C ASP A 233 17.96 -12.59 12.91
N ASN A 234 19.22 -12.21 12.79
CA ASN A 234 20.31 -12.59 13.70
C ASN A 234 20.27 -11.91 15.07
N GLY A 235 19.09 -11.47 15.53
CA GLY A 235 18.88 -10.88 16.84
C GLY A 235 19.05 -11.91 17.96
N SER A 236 19.79 -11.56 19.00
CA SER A 236 20.01 -12.44 20.17
C SER A 236 18.71 -12.78 20.89
N GLU A 237 17.69 -11.94 20.77
CA GLU A 237 16.36 -12.20 21.33
C GLU A 237 15.66 -13.42 20.74
N PHE A 238 15.99 -13.81 19.50
CA PHE A 238 15.44 -14.99 18.83
C PHE A 238 16.42 -16.16 18.82
N LEU A 239 17.72 -15.88 18.68
CA LEU A 239 18.76 -16.89 18.64
C LEU A 239 19.17 -17.36 20.04
N ASN A 240 18.26 -18.07 20.71
CA ASN A 240 18.50 -18.64 22.04
C ASN A 240 18.06 -20.12 22.17
N TYR A 241 18.59 -20.79 23.19
CA TYR A 241 18.29 -22.20 23.46
C TYR A 241 16.83 -22.45 23.84
N HIS A 242 16.14 -21.45 24.41
CA HIS A 242 14.73 -21.57 24.79
C HIS A 242 13.82 -21.73 23.56
N LEU A 243 13.99 -20.89 22.54
CA LEU A 243 13.25 -20.98 21.28
C LEU A 243 13.66 -22.19 20.46
N LEU A 244 14.96 -22.51 20.41
CA LEU A 244 15.43 -23.71 19.73
C LEU A 244 14.77 -24.97 20.32
N ARG A 245 14.76 -25.10 21.65
CA ARG A 245 14.10 -26.20 22.36
C ARG A 245 12.60 -26.20 22.11
N HIS A 246 11.95 -25.04 22.16
CA HIS A 246 10.51 -24.91 21.90
C HIS A 246 10.13 -25.44 20.52
N PHE A 247 10.92 -25.12 19.48
CA PHE A 247 10.64 -25.53 18.10
C PHE A 247 11.07 -26.96 17.77
N GLN A 248 12.14 -27.47 18.38
CA GLN A 248 12.66 -28.82 18.09
C GLN A 248 12.06 -29.91 18.98
N ASN A 249 11.84 -29.65 20.28
CA ASN A 249 11.40 -30.67 21.25
C ASN A 249 9.87 -30.80 21.30
N ARG A 250 9.25 -30.97 20.13
CA ARG A 250 7.80 -31.14 19.96
C ARG A 250 7.54 -32.32 19.04
N LYS A 251 6.34 -32.91 19.13
CA LYS A 251 5.95 -34.08 18.29
C LYS A 251 6.10 -33.83 16.79
N ARG A 252 5.90 -32.57 16.35
CA ARG A 252 6.11 -32.12 14.97
C ARG A 252 7.04 -30.92 14.99
N PRO A 253 8.36 -31.11 14.82
CA PRO A 253 9.34 -30.03 14.85
C PRO A 253 8.99 -28.92 13.85
N VAL A 254 9.23 -27.69 14.26
CA VAL A 254 9.12 -26.51 13.39
C VAL A 254 10.51 -26.20 12.86
N SER A 255 10.63 -25.98 11.54
CA SER A 255 11.89 -25.59 10.92
C SER A 255 12.28 -24.20 11.41
N PHE A 256 13.32 -24.10 12.23
CA PHE A 256 13.82 -22.82 12.73
C PHE A 256 15.05 -22.39 11.94
N THR A 257 14.93 -21.31 11.17
CA THR A 257 16.01 -20.78 10.31
C THR A 257 16.34 -19.34 10.66
N ARG A 258 17.46 -18.86 10.11
CA ARG A 258 17.91 -17.48 10.29
C ARG A 258 18.36 -16.89 8.95
N SER A 259 18.18 -15.58 8.82
CA SER A 259 18.69 -14.81 7.69
C SER A 259 20.23 -14.91 7.58
N ARG A 260 20.77 -14.82 6.36
CA ARG A 260 22.21 -14.76 6.17
C ARG A 260 22.74 -13.40 6.63
N ALA A 261 23.91 -13.40 7.27
CA ALA A 261 24.58 -12.16 7.66
C ALA A 261 24.75 -11.23 6.45
N TYR A 262 24.36 -9.96 6.61
CA TYR A 262 24.40 -8.90 5.58
C TYR A 262 23.47 -9.07 4.37
N HIS A 263 22.48 -9.97 4.41
CA HIS A 263 21.49 -10.16 3.34
C HIS A 263 20.09 -9.64 3.72
N LYS A 264 19.90 -8.32 3.69
CA LYS A 264 18.61 -7.65 4.01
C LYS A 264 17.43 -8.00 3.09
N ASP A 265 17.67 -8.75 2.02
CA ASP A 265 16.59 -9.18 1.11
C ASP A 265 15.93 -10.49 1.58
N ASP A 266 16.56 -11.22 2.50
CA ASP A 266 16.02 -12.48 3.03
C ASP A 266 14.75 -12.24 3.88
N ASN A 267 14.62 -11.06 4.52
CA ASN A 267 13.52 -10.70 5.42
C ASN A 267 12.58 -9.63 4.84
N ALA A 268 12.43 -9.59 3.51
CA ALA A 268 11.72 -8.51 2.83
C ALA A 268 10.22 -8.44 3.20
N HIS A 269 9.59 -9.57 3.57
CA HIS A 269 8.18 -9.59 3.92
C HIS A 269 7.96 -8.94 5.29
N ILE A 270 8.77 -9.29 6.29
CA ILE A 270 8.66 -8.72 7.62
C ILE A 270 9.06 -7.23 7.66
N GLU A 271 10.10 -6.80 6.93
CA GLU A 271 10.45 -5.38 6.84
C GLU A 271 9.28 -4.50 6.36
N GLN A 272 8.52 -4.99 5.37
CA GLN A 272 7.33 -4.30 4.88
C GLN A 272 6.24 -4.21 5.97
N LYS A 273 6.09 -5.26 6.79
CA LYS A 273 5.09 -5.35 7.85
C LYS A 273 5.46 -4.48 9.05
N ASN A 274 6.72 -4.47 9.46
CA ASN A 274 7.25 -3.53 10.45
C ASN A 274 6.88 -2.08 10.10
N TRP A 275 7.04 -1.69 8.83
CA TRP A 275 6.66 -0.34 8.41
C TRP A 275 5.13 -0.13 8.43
N THR A 276 4.36 -1.04 7.81
CA THR A 276 2.91 -0.85 7.62
C THR A 276 2.06 -1.09 8.87
N HIS A 277 2.48 -1.99 9.75
CA HIS A 277 1.73 -2.41 10.93
C HIS A 277 2.27 -1.65 12.13
N VAL A 278 3.58 -1.57 12.35
CA VAL A 278 4.13 -0.90 13.55
C VAL A 278 4.41 0.59 13.32
N ARG A 279 5.36 0.94 12.43
CA ARG A 279 5.89 2.32 12.31
C ARG A 279 4.87 3.35 11.84
N GLN A 280 3.92 2.97 10.97
CA GLN A 280 2.88 3.89 10.51
C GLN A 280 1.90 4.34 11.61
N TRP A 281 1.81 3.58 12.69
CA TRP A 281 0.78 3.76 13.71
C TRP A 281 1.37 4.20 15.05
N ILE A 282 2.48 3.57 15.45
CA ILE A 282 3.16 3.85 16.72
C ILE A 282 4.35 4.80 16.51
N GLY A 283 4.82 4.94 15.27
CA GLY A 283 5.91 5.85 14.96
C GLY A 283 7.29 5.33 15.40
N TYR A 284 8.15 6.27 15.73
CA TYR A 284 9.49 6.03 16.27
C TYR A 284 9.60 6.47 17.73
N ASP A 285 8.48 6.81 18.36
CA ASP A 285 8.44 7.32 19.73
C ASP A 285 9.03 6.32 20.73
N ARG A 286 9.53 6.86 21.84
CA ARG A 286 10.10 6.09 22.93
C ARG A 286 9.00 5.60 23.87
N LEU A 287 8.86 4.30 24.03
CA LEU A 287 7.90 3.70 24.95
C LEU A 287 8.64 3.09 26.13
N ASP A 288 9.05 3.94 27.06
CA ASP A 288 9.84 3.61 28.25
C ASP A 288 9.00 3.52 29.54
N ASN A 289 7.68 3.35 29.41
CA ASN A 289 6.81 2.95 30.52
C ASN A 289 6.46 1.44 30.40
N PRO A 290 6.81 0.59 31.37
CA PRO A 290 6.44 -0.84 31.36
C PRO A 290 4.94 -1.09 31.18
N ARG A 291 4.08 -0.19 31.69
CA ARG A 291 2.62 -0.29 31.53
C ARG A 291 2.19 -0.23 30.06
N ALA A 292 2.98 0.39 29.19
CA ALA A 292 2.71 0.45 27.76
C ALA A 292 2.73 -0.95 27.12
N VAL A 293 3.54 -1.89 27.61
CA VAL A 293 3.61 -3.26 27.08
C VAL A 293 2.28 -4.00 27.25
N ALA A 294 1.66 -3.89 28.43
CA ALA A 294 0.36 -4.50 28.69
C ALA A 294 -0.72 -3.89 27.78
N LEU A 295 -0.73 -2.56 27.65
CA LEU A 295 -1.68 -1.84 26.77
C LEU A 295 -1.48 -2.16 25.29
N LEU A 296 -0.22 -2.31 24.84
CA LEU A 296 0.11 -2.73 23.48
C LEU A 296 -0.38 -4.16 23.23
N ASN A 297 -0.14 -5.09 24.15
CA ASN A 297 -0.65 -6.45 24.01
C ASN A 297 -2.18 -6.49 23.99
N GLU A 298 -2.86 -5.69 24.81
CA GLU A 298 -4.33 -5.55 24.78
C GLU A 298 -4.83 -5.01 23.42
N LEU A 299 -4.09 -4.12 22.77
CA LEU A 299 -4.40 -3.63 21.42
C LEU A 299 -4.11 -4.71 20.36
N TYR A 300 -2.95 -5.35 20.43
CA TYR A 300 -2.48 -6.29 19.42
C TYR A 300 -3.33 -7.56 19.34
N THR A 301 -3.66 -8.12 20.51
CA THR A 301 -4.46 -9.36 20.64
C THR A 301 -5.93 -9.19 20.27
N ASN A 302 -6.43 -7.95 20.30
CA ASN A 302 -7.83 -7.65 20.02
C ASN A 302 -7.97 -6.96 18.66
N GLU A 303 -8.08 -5.63 18.62
CA GLU A 303 -8.52 -4.92 17.42
C GLU A 303 -7.48 -4.94 16.31
N TRP A 304 -6.20 -4.91 16.65
CA TRP A 304 -5.12 -4.75 15.68
C TRP A 304 -5.02 -5.92 14.70
N ARG A 305 -4.93 -7.15 15.23
CA ARG A 305 -4.87 -8.36 14.41
C ARG A 305 -6.12 -8.50 13.54
N LEU A 306 -7.30 -8.16 14.08
CA LEU A 306 -8.56 -8.25 13.35
C LEU A 306 -8.62 -7.21 12.22
N TYR A 307 -8.24 -5.98 12.51
CA TYR A 307 -8.23 -4.89 11.54
C TYR A 307 -7.26 -5.18 10.38
N HIS A 308 -6.03 -5.58 10.68
CA HIS A 308 -5.01 -5.82 9.68
C HIS A 308 -5.27 -7.08 8.85
N ASN A 309 -5.68 -8.19 9.48
CA ASN A 309 -5.83 -9.46 8.77
C ASN A 309 -7.13 -9.56 7.98
N PHE A 310 -8.22 -8.92 8.41
CA PHE A 310 -9.52 -9.04 7.76
C PHE A 310 -9.84 -7.89 6.79
N PHE A 311 -9.32 -6.68 7.03
CA PHE A 311 -9.77 -5.47 6.34
C PHE A 311 -8.70 -4.72 5.55
N CYS A 312 -7.41 -5.09 5.69
CA CYS A 312 -6.29 -4.44 5.01
C CYS A 312 -5.66 -5.33 3.91
N PRO A 313 -6.04 -5.16 2.63
CA PRO A 313 -5.47 -5.97 1.57
C PRO A 313 -4.04 -5.57 1.21
N SER A 314 -3.24 -6.57 0.89
CA SER A 314 -1.88 -6.44 0.37
C SER A 314 -1.77 -7.04 -1.03
N VAL A 315 -0.69 -6.72 -1.74
CA VAL A 315 -0.33 -7.34 -3.02
C VAL A 315 0.96 -8.15 -2.84
N LYS A 316 1.02 -9.33 -3.45
CA LYS A 316 2.22 -10.15 -3.59
C LYS A 316 2.84 -9.95 -4.96
N LEU A 317 4.17 -10.03 -5.03
CA LEU A 317 4.91 -10.03 -6.29
C LEU A 317 4.87 -11.46 -6.86
N LEU A 318 4.27 -11.64 -8.03
CA LEU A 318 4.16 -12.93 -8.71
C LEU A 318 5.38 -13.21 -9.59
N SER A 319 5.85 -12.20 -10.31
CA SER A 319 7.05 -12.33 -11.13
C SER A 319 7.78 -11.00 -11.29
N LYS A 320 9.10 -11.10 -11.47
CA LYS A 320 9.99 -9.98 -11.76
C LYS A 320 10.84 -10.37 -12.96
N GLN A 321 10.71 -9.65 -14.06
CA GLN A 321 11.51 -9.87 -15.28
C GLN A 321 12.26 -8.58 -15.63
N ARG A 322 13.54 -8.71 -15.96
CA ARG A 322 14.34 -7.59 -16.46
C ARG A 322 14.40 -7.66 -17.98
N ILE A 323 13.93 -6.62 -18.66
CA ILE A 323 13.98 -6.46 -20.12
C ILE A 323 14.84 -5.21 -20.40
N GLY A 324 16.09 -5.43 -20.80
CA GLY A 324 17.09 -4.36 -20.93
C GLY A 324 17.30 -3.60 -19.62
N SER A 325 17.08 -2.28 -19.65
CA SER A 325 17.16 -1.41 -18.47
C SER A 325 15.89 -1.37 -17.62
N LYS A 326 14.78 -1.96 -18.07
CA LYS A 326 13.48 -1.91 -17.38
C LYS A 326 13.22 -3.19 -16.59
N THR A 327 12.75 -3.05 -15.35
CA THR A 327 12.25 -4.17 -14.54
C THR A 327 10.74 -4.17 -14.57
N LEU A 328 10.13 -5.21 -15.14
CA LEU A 328 8.70 -5.45 -15.11
C LEU A 328 8.35 -6.31 -13.90
N LYS A 329 7.44 -5.80 -13.06
CA LYS A 329 6.91 -6.51 -11.89
C LYS A 329 5.45 -6.83 -12.13
N ARG A 330 5.09 -8.11 -12.04
CA ARG A 330 3.70 -8.57 -12.07
C ARG A 330 3.27 -8.85 -10.64
N HIS A 331 2.18 -8.22 -10.23
CA HIS A 331 1.58 -8.39 -8.91
C HIS A 331 0.25 -9.12 -9.03
N ASP A 332 -0.18 -9.76 -7.94
CA ASP A 332 -1.53 -10.30 -7.80
C ASP A 332 -2.58 -9.18 -7.63
N ALA A 333 -3.84 -9.59 -7.61
CA ALA A 333 -4.92 -8.71 -7.18
C ALA A 333 -4.80 -8.46 -5.66
N PRO A 334 -5.12 -7.25 -5.15
CA PRO A 334 -5.08 -6.99 -3.71
C PRO A 334 -6.07 -7.88 -2.96
N LYS A 335 -5.57 -8.66 -1.99
CA LYS A 335 -6.36 -9.53 -1.12
C LYS A 335 -5.95 -9.35 0.34
N THR A 336 -6.90 -9.53 1.26
CA THR A 336 -6.61 -9.56 2.70
C THR A 336 -6.01 -10.91 3.09
N PRO A 337 -5.21 -10.97 4.17
CA PRO A 337 -4.74 -12.25 4.71
C PRO A 337 -5.86 -13.25 4.96
N TYR A 338 -6.98 -12.79 5.51
CA TYR A 338 -8.20 -13.60 5.66
C TYR A 338 -8.69 -14.20 4.34
N GLN A 339 -8.80 -13.42 3.26
CA GLN A 339 -9.20 -13.93 1.95
C GLN A 339 -8.23 -14.99 1.43
N ARG A 340 -6.91 -14.78 1.61
CA ARG A 340 -5.90 -15.77 1.20
C ARG A 340 -5.98 -17.07 2.00
N ILE A 341 -6.34 -17.01 3.28
CA ILE A 341 -6.58 -18.20 4.10
C ILE A 341 -7.79 -18.99 3.58
N LEU A 342 -8.90 -18.31 3.25
CA LEU A 342 -10.08 -18.99 2.73
C LEU A 342 -9.79 -19.72 1.41
N GLU A 343 -8.96 -19.11 0.56
CA GLU A 343 -8.52 -19.69 -0.72
C GLU A 343 -7.49 -20.82 -0.58
N SER A 344 -6.84 -20.96 0.58
CA SER A 344 -5.80 -21.96 0.78
C SER A 344 -6.39 -23.37 0.94
N PRO A 345 -5.90 -24.38 0.19
CA PRO A 345 -6.31 -25.77 0.37
C PRO A 345 -5.71 -26.42 1.63
N HIS A 346 -4.74 -25.76 2.26
CA HIS A 346 -4.00 -26.33 3.40
C HIS A 346 -4.55 -25.92 4.77
N VAL A 347 -5.60 -25.09 4.78
CA VAL A 347 -6.28 -24.69 6.01
C VAL A 347 -7.57 -25.50 6.15
N PRO A 348 -7.81 -26.16 7.30
CA PRO A 348 -9.03 -26.93 7.51
C PRO A 348 -10.30 -26.08 7.35
N GLU A 349 -11.35 -26.67 6.77
CA GLU A 349 -12.64 -25.98 6.59
C GLU A 349 -13.27 -25.53 7.91
N ALA A 350 -13.03 -26.24 9.01
CA ALA A 350 -13.44 -25.82 10.35
C ALA A 350 -12.83 -24.46 10.74
N SER A 351 -11.52 -24.28 10.53
CA SER A 351 -10.83 -23.00 10.79
C SER A 351 -11.36 -21.89 9.89
N LYS A 352 -11.64 -22.17 8.61
CA LYS A 352 -12.24 -21.21 7.68
C LYS A 352 -13.63 -20.77 8.11
N LYS A 353 -14.48 -21.70 8.55
CA LYS A 353 -15.82 -21.40 9.10
C LYS A 353 -15.74 -20.49 10.33
N ASN A 354 -14.84 -20.78 11.27
CA ASN A 354 -14.63 -19.95 12.46
C ASN A 354 -14.17 -18.54 12.10
N LEU A 355 -13.21 -18.40 11.18
CA LEU A 355 -12.77 -17.09 10.68
C LEU A 355 -13.89 -16.35 9.96
N HIS A 356 -14.76 -17.06 9.23
CA HIS A 356 -15.90 -16.44 8.55
C HIS A 356 -16.94 -15.92 9.53
N LEU A 357 -17.25 -16.67 10.59
CA LEU A 357 -18.13 -16.21 11.67
C LEU A 357 -17.56 -14.99 12.37
N GLN A 358 -16.26 -15.02 12.68
CA GLN A 358 -15.57 -13.87 13.25
C GLN A 358 -15.63 -12.67 12.31
N PHE A 359 -15.38 -12.83 11.01
CA PHE A 359 -15.48 -11.73 10.04
C PHE A 359 -16.86 -11.07 10.05
N ARG A 360 -17.94 -11.86 10.13
CA ARG A 360 -19.33 -11.35 10.13
C ARG A 360 -19.68 -10.54 11.37
N SER A 361 -19.04 -10.80 12.51
CA SER A 361 -19.26 -10.03 13.74
C SER A 361 -18.45 -8.73 13.82
N LEU A 362 -17.55 -8.49 12.85
CA LEU A 362 -16.64 -7.35 12.89
C LEU A 362 -17.14 -6.19 12.04
N ASN A 363 -16.92 -4.97 12.57
CA ASN A 363 -17.09 -3.74 11.82
C ASN A 363 -15.75 -2.99 11.77
N PRO A 364 -15.20 -2.70 10.57
CA PRO A 364 -13.88 -2.08 10.45
C PRO A 364 -13.80 -0.67 11.02
N PHE A 365 -14.91 0.08 11.05
CA PHE A 365 -14.93 1.42 11.64
C PHE A 365 -14.90 1.34 13.17
N LEU A 366 -15.65 0.42 13.79
CA LEU A 366 -15.61 0.21 15.24
C LEU A 366 -14.20 -0.21 15.68
N LEU A 367 -13.58 -1.15 14.94
CA LEU A 367 -12.20 -1.55 15.17
C LEU A 367 -11.25 -0.35 15.07
N LYS A 368 -11.37 0.47 14.02
CA LYS A 368 -10.52 1.65 13.84
C LYS A 368 -10.66 2.65 15.00
N THR A 369 -11.88 2.94 15.43
CA THR A 369 -12.14 3.86 16.54
C THR A 369 -11.60 3.31 17.87
N ALA A 370 -11.78 2.02 18.14
CA ALA A 370 -11.23 1.36 19.32
C ALA A 370 -9.68 1.36 19.31
N MET A 371 -9.06 1.07 18.16
CA MET A 371 -7.60 1.18 17.99
C MET A 371 -7.10 2.60 18.28
N GLU A 372 -7.75 3.63 17.72
CA GLU A 372 -7.36 5.02 17.98
C GLU A 372 -7.48 5.40 19.46
N LYS A 373 -8.53 4.94 20.14
CA LYS A 373 -8.70 5.17 21.59
C LYS A 373 -7.60 4.49 22.41
N LYS A 374 -7.27 3.23 22.09
CA LYS A 374 -6.20 2.48 22.77
C LYS A 374 -4.82 3.07 22.50
N LEU A 375 -4.52 3.45 21.25
CA LEU A 375 -3.28 4.15 20.89
C LEU A 375 -3.13 5.45 21.70
N LYS A 376 -4.18 6.27 21.78
CA LYS A 376 -4.17 7.49 22.62
C LYS A 376 -3.85 7.16 24.09
N LYS A 377 -4.43 6.09 24.65
CA LYS A 377 -4.15 5.64 26.02
C LYS A 377 -2.69 5.21 26.20
N ILE A 378 -2.13 4.46 25.24
CA ILE A 378 -0.73 4.05 25.24
C ILE A 378 0.18 5.27 25.23
N PHE A 379 -0.02 6.20 24.28
CA PHE A 379 0.80 7.40 24.20
C PHE A 379 0.66 8.27 25.44
N LYS A 380 -0.54 8.44 26.00
CA LYS A 380 -0.74 9.18 27.25
C LYS A 380 -0.01 8.55 28.44
N SER A 381 0.18 7.23 28.44
CA SER A 381 0.90 6.53 29.51
C SER A 381 2.41 6.81 29.51
N CYS A 382 3.00 7.07 28.34
CA CYS A 382 4.42 7.43 28.20
C CYS A 382 4.62 8.96 28.15
N TYR A 383 3.64 9.67 27.60
CA TYR A 383 3.68 11.11 27.35
C TYR A 383 2.43 11.78 27.92
N PRO A 384 2.43 12.19 29.20
CA PRO A 384 1.25 12.78 29.85
C PRO A 384 0.75 14.07 29.16
N ARG A 385 1.63 14.79 28.47
CA ARG A 385 1.33 16.00 27.68
C ARG A 385 0.90 15.70 26.24
N TYR A 386 0.67 14.43 25.89
CA TYR A 386 0.21 14.08 24.54
C TYR A 386 -1.16 14.71 24.27
N PRO A 387 -1.29 15.57 23.24
CA PRO A 387 -2.49 16.39 23.08
C PRO A 387 -3.71 15.52 22.77
N THR A 388 -4.77 15.67 23.55
CA THR A 388 -6.09 15.10 23.28
C THR A 388 -6.82 15.96 22.27
N VAL A 389 -6.48 15.84 20.97
CA VAL A 389 -7.11 16.68 19.96
C VAL A 389 -8.40 16.01 19.45
N ASN A 390 -9.53 16.68 19.67
CA ASN A 390 -10.81 16.50 18.97
C ASN A 390 -10.84 17.23 17.61
N GLU A 391 -9.68 17.52 17.02
CA GLU A 391 -9.54 18.17 15.72
C GLU A 391 -8.74 17.26 14.80
N THR A 392 -9.32 17.01 13.63
CA THR A 392 -8.72 16.23 12.56
C THR A 392 -7.46 16.89 12.02
N LEU A 393 -6.26 16.57 12.51
CA LEU A 393 -5.01 16.79 11.78
C LEU A 393 -3.94 15.72 12.10
N PRO A 394 -3.06 15.40 11.12
CA PRO A 394 -2.22 14.21 11.11
C PRO A 394 -1.00 14.37 12.02
N HIS A 395 -0.54 13.25 12.58
CA HIS A 395 0.71 13.15 13.35
C HIS A 395 1.87 13.90 12.68
N SER A 396 2.25 15.02 13.28
CA SER A 396 3.53 15.70 13.17
C SER A 396 4.17 15.68 14.56
N GLY A 397 5.08 14.75 14.80
CA GLY A 397 6.04 14.87 15.89
C GLY A 397 7.16 15.81 15.44
N ASN A 398 7.32 16.91 16.17
CA ASN A 398 8.48 17.78 16.09
C ASN A 398 9.68 17.11 16.78
N ILE A 399 10.86 17.44 16.26
CA ILE A 399 12.24 17.10 16.66
C ILE A 399 12.84 15.94 15.86
#